data_AF-A0A858X4R1-F1
#
_entry.id   AF-A0A858X4R1-F1
#
_cell.length_a   1.000
_cell.length_b   1.000
_cell.length_c   1.000
_cell.angle_alpha   90.00
_cell.angle_beta   90.00
_cell.angle_gamma   90.00
#
_symmetry.space_group_name_H-M   'P 1'
#
loop_
_entity.id
_entity.type
_entity.pdbx_description
1 polymer ?
#
loop_
_entity_poly.entity_id
_entity_poly.type
_entity_poly.pdbx_seq_one_letter_code
_entity_poly.pdbx_strand_id
1 'polypeptide(L)'
;MNEERVRKLRIYADFNSCMEDDRGMWCWLLRHDGKLLDEVATTLDLRDGLFVTLYYEDPGEEFEVDAVLGHIAEPGWDTMWMALPNWDSYRRLRG
;
A
#
# COMPACT_ATOMS: atom_id res chain seq x y z
N MET A 1 -23.40 -13.09 14.37
CA MET A 1 -23.24 -12.67 12.96
C MET A 1 -21.78 -12.29 12.81
N ASN A 2 -20.96 -13.21 12.29
CA ASN A 2 -19.55 -12.89 12.03
C ASN A 2 -19.53 -11.92 10.85
N GLU A 3 -19.17 -10.67 11.12
CA GLU A 3 -18.74 -9.73 10.10
C GLU A 3 -17.49 -10.34 9.46
N GLU A 4 -17.66 -11.10 8.38
CA GLU A 4 -16.59 -11.23 7.40
C GLU A 4 -16.30 -9.82 6.90
N ARG A 5 -15.45 -9.09 7.63
CA ARG A 5 -14.72 -7.96 7.08
C ARG A 5 -14.19 -8.48 5.75
N VAL A 6 -14.72 -7.94 4.65
CA VAL A 6 -14.14 -8.14 3.32
C VAL A 6 -12.65 -7.94 3.52
N ARG A 7 -11.88 -9.02 3.44
CA ARG A 7 -10.44 -8.96 3.72
C ARG A 7 -9.86 -8.15 2.57
N LYS A 8 -9.67 -6.84 2.81
CA LYS A 8 -8.92 -5.98 1.89
C LYS A 8 -7.55 -6.62 1.68
N LEU A 9 -7.05 -6.54 0.45
CA LEU A 9 -5.73 -7.02 0.12
C LEU A 9 -4.71 -6.32 1.03
N ARG A 10 -3.92 -7.11 1.76
CA ARG A 10 -2.84 -6.59 2.60
C ARG A 10 -1.56 -6.52 1.77
N ILE A 11 -0.93 -5.36 1.81
CA ILE A 11 0.31 -5.05 1.09
C ILE A 11 1.30 -4.52 2.12
N TYR A 12 2.48 -5.11 2.16
CA TYR A 12 3.58 -4.55 2.94
C TYR A 12 4.09 -3.29 2.25
N ALA A 13 4.27 -2.21 3.01
CA ALA A 13 4.85 -0.98 2.51
C ALA A 13 6.07 -0.59 3.35
N ASP A 14 7.16 -0.22 2.70
CA ASP A 14 8.23 0.52 3.35
C ASP A 14 7.90 2.02 3.32
N PHE A 15 7.52 2.57 4.46
CA PHE A 15 7.15 3.99 4.60
C PHE A 15 8.36 4.94 4.50
N ASN A 16 9.59 4.43 4.44
CA ASN A 16 10.75 5.24 4.06
C ASN A 16 10.88 5.41 2.54
N SER A 17 10.15 4.58 1.78
CA SER A 17 10.12 4.60 0.33
C SER A 17 8.85 5.32 -0.14
N CYS A 18 8.76 6.62 0.16
CA CYS A 18 7.63 7.46 -0.26
C CYS A 18 8.11 8.77 -0.91
N MET A 19 7.26 9.33 -1.78
CA MET A 19 7.44 10.63 -2.45
C MET A 19 6.17 11.46 -2.29
N GLU A 20 6.30 12.78 -2.24
CA GLU A 20 5.18 13.70 -2.09
C GLU A 20 4.89 14.41 -3.41
N ASP A 21 3.63 14.41 -3.83
CA ASP A 21 3.10 15.22 -4.92
C ASP A 21 1.91 16.07 -4.44
N ASP A 22 1.29 16.83 -5.35
CA ASP A 22 0.13 17.68 -5.05
C ASP A 22 -1.10 16.90 -4.49
N ARG A 23 -1.11 15.56 -4.60
CA ARG A 23 -2.19 14.68 -4.14
C ARG A 23 -1.87 14.02 -2.79
N GLY A 24 -0.60 14.04 -2.37
CA GLY A 24 -0.15 13.56 -1.06
C GLY A 24 1.13 12.72 -1.12
N MET A 25 1.40 12.00 -0.04
CA MET A 25 2.60 11.15 0.10
C MET A 25 2.31 9.73 -0.40
N TRP A 26 2.91 9.33 -1.51
CA TRP A 26 2.76 8.02 -2.14
C TRP A 26 3.94 7.12 -1.82
N CYS A 27 3.67 5.87 -1.44
CA CYS A 27 4.71 4.88 -1.17
C CYS A 27 4.84 3.87 -2.32
N TRP A 28 6.07 3.55 -2.71
CA TRP A 28 6.37 2.81 -3.94
C TRP A 28 7.01 1.43 -3.72
N LEU A 29 7.74 1.23 -2.61
CA LEU A 29 8.30 -0.08 -2.29
C LEU A 29 7.23 -0.96 -1.63
N LEU A 30 6.36 -1.52 -2.47
CA LEU A 30 5.21 -2.33 -2.08
C LEU A 30 5.47 -3.81 -2.30
N ARG A 31 5.04 -4.66 -1.36
CA ARG A 31 5.21 -6.12 -1.43
C ARG A 31 3.96 -6.89 -1.04
N HIS A 32 3.76 -8.03 -1.68
CA HIS A 32 2.75 -9.02 -1.28
C HIS A 32 3.40 -10.40 -1.23
N ASP A 33 3.26 -11.09 -0.10
CA ASP A 33 3.91 -12.38 0.17
C ASP A 33 5.42 -12.41 -0.17
N GLY A 34 6.12 -11.31 0.18
CA GLY A 34 7.56 -11.12 -0.03
C GLY A 34 7.98 -10.67 -1.43
N LYS A 35 7.09 -10.74 -2.43
CA LYS A 35 7.36 -10.32 -3.81
C LYS A 35 7.02 -8.85 -4.03
N LEU A 36 7.72 -8.20 -4.96
CA LEU A 36 7.38 -6.83 -5.34
C LEU A 36 5.98 -6.80 -5.96
N LEU A 37 5.21 -5.76 -5.65
CA LEU A 37 3.83 -5.65 -6.12
C LEU A 37 3.74 -5.65 -7.65
N ASP A 38 4.70 -5.02 -8.33
CA ASP A 38 4.82 -5.01 -9.80
C ASP A 38 4.92 -6.43 -10.41
N GLU A 39 5.57 -7.36 -9.72
CA GLU A 39 5.75 -8.73 -10.21
C GLU A 39 4.47 -9.57 -10.10
N VAL A 40 3.59 -9.20 -9.17
CA VAL A 40 2.38 -9.98 -8.84
C VAL A 40 1.09 -9.27 -9.23
N ALA A 41 1.17 -8.01 -9.68
CA ALA A 41 0.02 -7.17 -9.95
C ALA A 41 -1.02 -7.80 -10.89
N THR A 42 -0.55 -8.38 -12.00
CA THR A 42 -1.42 -9.07 -12.96
C THR A 42 -2.10 -10.30 -12.34
N THR A 43 -1.38 -11.03 -11.49
CA THR A 43 -1.92 -12.24 -10.81
C THR A 43 -2.96 -11.85 -9.75
N LEU A 44 -2.79 -10.69 -9.13
CA LEU A 44 -3.69 -10.14 -8.11
C LEU A 44 -4.84 -9.30 -8.70
N ASP A 45 -4.94 -9.18 -10.02
CA ASP A 45 -5.92 -8.34 -10.73
C ASP A 45 -5.94 -6.90 -10.20
N LEU A 46 -4.75 -6.33 -9.97
CA LEU A 46 -4.63 -4.97 -9.46
C LEU A 46 -5.06 -3.95 -10.51
N ARG A 47 -5.70 -2.88 -10.03
CA ARG A 47 -6.17 -1.76 -10.83
C ARG A 47 -6.02 -0.46 -10.05
N ASP A 48 -5.82 0.63 -10.77
CA ASP A 48 -5.84 1.96 -10.16
C ASP A 48 -7.16 2.20 -9.42
N GLY A 49 -7.09 2.84 -8.27
CA GLY A 49 -8.24 3.09 -7.40
C GLY A 49 -8.63 1.93 -6.49
N LEU A 50 -7.90 0.80 -6.51
CA LEU A 50 -8.19 -0.32 -5.62
C LEU A 50 -7.89 0.03 -4.15
N PHE A 51 -8.85 -0.20 -3.26
CA PHE A 51 -8.66 -0.05 -1.82
C PHE A 51 -7.91 -1.24 -1.25
N VAL A 52 -6.83 -0.96 -0.54
CA VAL A 52 -5.96 -1.94 0.10
C VAL A 52 -5.69 -1.54 1.54
N THR A 53 -5.04 -2.43 2.30
CA THR A 53 -4.48 -2.09 3.60
C THR A 53 -2.96 -2.21 3.50
N LEU A 54 -2.27 -1.09 3.70
CA LEU A 54 -0.82 -1.09 3.87
C LEU A 54 -0.49 -1.55 5.27
N TYR A 55 0.52 -2.39 5.37
CA TYR A 55 1.02 -2.94 6.61
C TYR A 55 2.52 -2.64 6.73
N TYR A 56 2.92 -2.11 7.87
CA TYR A 56 4.31 -1.87 8.22
C TYR A 56 4.70 -2.82 9.35
N GLU A 57 5.83 -3.48 9.19
CA GLU A 57 6.39 -4.38 10.19
C GLU A 57 7.86 -4.07 10.37
N ASP A 58 8.16 -3.37 11.46
CA ASP A 58 9.51 -3.15 11.97
C ASP A 58 9.60 -3.74 13.40
N PRO A 59 10.77 -4.19 13.87
CA PRO A 59 10.89 -4.77 15.21
C PRO A 59 10.44 -3.84 16.35
N GLY A 60 10.46 -2.52 16.13
CA GLY A 60 9.99 -1.51 17.10
C GLY A 60 8.54 -1.04 16.89
N GLU A 61 7.96 -1.23 15.71
CA GLU A 61 6.65 -0.68 15.37
C GLU A 61 5.93 -1.55 14.34
N GLU A 62 4.67 -1.88 14.63
CA GLU A 62 3.79 -2.56 13.69
C GLU A 62 2.48 -1.78 13.60
N PHE A 63 2.11 -1.38 12.39
CA PHE A 63 0.86 -0.66 12.15
C PHE A 63 0.27 -1.01 10.78
N GLU A 64 -0.99 -0.67 10.61
CA GLU A 64 -1.65 -0.70 9.32
C GLU A 64 -2.42 0.60 9.05
N VAL A 65 -2.62 0.88 7.77
CA VAL A 65 -3.35 2.04 7.28
C VAL A 65 -4.06 1.66 5.97
N ASP A 66 -5.31 2.06 5.81
CA ASP A 66 -6.00 1.93 4.52
C ASP A 66 -5.30 2.79 3.47
N ALA A 67 -5.29 2.33 2.22
CA ALA A 67 -4.70 3.08 1.12
C ALA A 67 -5.46 2.83 -0.18
N VAL A 68 -5.15 3.67 -1.17
CA VAL A 68 -5.61 3.52 -2.55
C VAL A 68 -4.40 3.24 -3.43
N LEU A 69 -4.44 2.15 -4.19
CA LEU A 69 -3.43 1.84 -5.18
C LEU A 69 -3.57 2.73 -6.41
N GLY A 70 -2.44 3.07 -7.01
CA GLY A 70 -2.41 3.79 -8.26
C GLY A 70 -1.01 3.84 -8.87
N HIS A 71 -0.94 4.44 -10.04
CA HIS A 71 0.30 4.87 -10.68
C HIS A 71 0.40 6.40 -10.66
N ILE A 72 1.62 6.93 -10.53
CA ILE A 72 1.89 8.35 -10.76
C ILE A 72 2.25 8.55 -12.22
N ALA A 73 1.62 9.55 -12.87
CA ALA A 73 1.95 9.96 -14.23
C ALA A 73 3.12 10.96 -14.20
N GLU A 74 4.31 10.50 -13.77
CA GLU A 74 5.53 11.30 -13.85
C GLU A 74 6.43 10.82 -15.01
N PRO A 75 6.91 11.72 -15.88
CA PRO A 75 7.82 11.36 -16.97
C PRO A 75 9.06 10.64 -16.43
N GLY A 76 9.23 9.36 -16.77
CA GLY A 76 10.36 8.52 -16.35
C GLY A 76 10.05 7.51 -15.24
N TRP A 77 8.86 7.57 -14.65
CA TRP A 77 8.35 6.61 -13.65
C TRP A 77 7.26 5.70 -14.23
N ASP A 78 7.36 5.39 -15.52
CA ASP A 78 6.34 4.60 -16.19
C ASP A 78 6.21 3.23 -15.52
N THR A 79 5.02 2.96 -14.97
CA THR A 79 4.47 1.63 -14.59
C THR A 79 4.89 0.99 -13.27
N MET A 80 5.22 1.78 -12.23
CA MET A 80 5.38 1.24 -10.87
C MET A 80 4.11 1.41 -10.03
N TRP A 81 3.70 0.35 -9.33
CA TRP A 81 2.60 0.43 -8.38
C TRP A 81 2.98 1.24 -7.15
N MET A 82 2.09 2.17 -6.82
CA MET A 82 2.21 3.01 -5.64
C MET A 82 0.91 2.97 -4.84
N ALA A 83 0.99 3.42 -3.59
CA ALA A 83 -0.15 3.50 -2.70
C ALA A 83 -0.19 4.85 -2.00
N LEU A 84 -1.37 5.47 -1.98
CA LEU A 84 -1.63 6.68 -1.21
C LEU A 84 -2.25 6.29 0.15
N PRO A 85 -1.51 6.38 1.27
CA PRO A 85 -2.02 6.04 2.59
C PRO A 85 -3.06 7.06 3.07
N ASN A 86 -4.14 6.56 3.68
CA ASN A 86 -5.12 7.36 4.39
C ASN A 86 -4.81 7.36 5.89
N TRP A 87 -4.03 8.32 6.36
CA TRP A 87 -3.57 8.39 7.75
C TRP A 87 -4.69 8.51 8.79
N ASP A 88 -5.90 8.94 8.41
CA ASP A 88 -7.07 8.93 9.31
C ASP A 88 -7.48 7.51 9.72
N SER A 89 -7.05 6.49 8.98
CA SER A 89 -7.29 5.07 9.26
C SER A 89 -6.16 4.37 10.01
N TYR A 90 -5.14 5.11 10.45
CA TYR A 90 -3.97 4.54 11.13
C TYR A 90 -4.38 3.70 12.33
N ARG A 91 -3.87 2.47 12.37
CA ARG A 91 -4.05 1.55 13.49
C ARG A 91 -2.74 0.91 13.87
N ARG A 92 -2.24 1.26 15.06
CA ARG A 92 -1.12 0.57 15.69
C ARG A 92 -1.54 -0.85 16.08
N LEU A 93 -0.72 -1.81 15.71
CA LEU A 93 -0.90 -3.24 15.99
C LEU A 93 0.04 -3.69 17.11
N ARG A 94 1.27 -3.14 17.15
CA ARG A 94 2.28 -3.43 18.17
C ARG A 94 3.23 -2.24 18.38
N GLY A 95 3.75 -2.14 19.60
CA GLY A 95 5.01 -1.48 19.93
C GLY A 95 5.09 -1.13 21.41
#